data_AF-A0AA37GPL1-F1
#
_entry.id   AF-A0AA37GPL1-F1
#
_cell.length_a   1.000
_cell.length_b   1.000
_cell.length_c   1.000
_cell.angle_alpha   90.00
_cell.angle_beta   90.00
_cell.angle_gamma   90.00
#
_symmetry.space_group_name_H-M   'P 1'
#
loop_
_entity.id
_entity.type
_entity.pdbx_description
1 polymer ?
#
loop_
_entity_poly.entity_id
_entity_poly.type
_entity_poly.pdbx_seq_one_letter_code
_entity_poly.pdbx_strand_id
1 'polypeptide(L)'
;MTHINVAFGFIKPDTYEIHPMRGATVAGFQSVTNLKQHAPGLKVWLALGGWTFSDNGTDTQPVFGDISSTAAKRSKFVSNLLRFMTEVCKLDEH
;
A
#
# COMPACT_ATOMS: atom_id res chain seq x y z
N MET A 1 12.76 -18.28 -0.41
CA MET A 1 12.11 -16.96 -0.17
C MET A 1 10.90 -17.21 0.73
N THR A 2 10.81 -16.59 1.90
CA THR A 2 9.64 -16.74 2.80
C THR A 2 8.74 -15.49 2.78
N HIS A 3 9.27 -14.35 2.32
CA HIS A 3 8.60 -13.06 2.27
C HIS A 3 8.94 -12.34 0.96
N ILE A 4 7.95 -11.71 0.33
CA ILE A 4 8.12 -10.78 -0.80
C ILE A 4 7.54 -9.43 -0.39
N ASN A 5 8.33 -8.37 -0.55
CA ASN A 5 7.87 -7.00 -0.32
C ASN A 5 7.55 -6.36 -1.67
N VAL A 6 6.31 -5.93 -1.87
CA VAL A 6 5.93 -5.08 -3.01
C VAL A 6 6.11 -3.63 -2.58
N ALA A 7 7.08 -2.97 -3.18
CA ALA A 7 7.46 -1.59 -2.88
C ALA A 7 7.40 -0.74 -4.17
N PHE A 8 6.81 0.45 -4.18
CA PHE A 8 6.03 1.11 -3.12
C PHE A 8 4.59 1.41 -3.58
N GLY A 9 3.65 1.34 -2.65
CA GLY A 9 2.35 1.99 -2.77
C GLY A 9 2.42 3.42 -2.24
N PHE A 10 1.74 4.35 -2.88
CA PHE A 10 1.65 5.75 -2.48
C PHE A 10 0.28 6.02 -1.86
N ILE A 11 0.24 6.98 -0.93
CA ILE A 11 -0.98 7.42 -0.27
C ILE A 11 -1.32 8.81 -0.79
N LYS A 12 -2.48 8.95 -1.43
CA LYS A 12 -2.95 10.23 -1.95
C LYS A 12 -3.29 11.18 -0.78
N PRO A 13 -2.80 12.43 -0.79
CA PRO A 13 -3.17 13.44 0.20
C PRO A 13 -4.70 13.61 0.31
N ASP A 14 -5.18 14.00 1.50
CA ASP A 14 -6.59 14.27 1.89
C ASP A 14 -7.57 13.08 1.85
N THR A 15 -7.42 12.23 0.84
CA THR A 15 -8.27 11.07 0.57
C THR A 15 -7.76 9.81 1.25
N TYR A 16 -6.44 9.71 1.44
CA TYR A 16 -5.72 8.52 1.92
C TYR A 16 -5.95 7.28 1.07
N GLU A 17 -6.24 7.45 -0.22
CA GLU A 17 -6.36 6.34 -1.15
C GLU A 17 -4.98 5.78 -1.47
N ILE A 18 -4.86 4.44 -1.48
CA ILE A 18 -3.61 3.75 -1.83
C ILE A 18 -3.61 3.51 -3.34
N HIS A 19 -2.50 3.81 -3.99
CA HIS A 19 -2.29 3.51 -5.40
C HIS A 19 -0.84 3.08 -5.66
N PRO A 20 -0.55 2.36 -6.76
CA PRO A 20 0.83 2.06 -7.13
C PRO A 20 1.64 3.35 -7.35
N MET A 21 2.94 3.33 -7.01
CA MET A 21 3.86 4.40 -7.39
C MET A 21 3.86 4.59 -8.92
N ARG A 22 4.10 5.83 -9.38
CA ARG A 22 4.23 6.16 -10.80
C ARG A 22 5.25 5.24 -11.47
N GLY A 23 4.83 4.50 -12.50
CA GLY A 23 5.65 3.51 -13.22
C GLY A 23 5.39 2.05 -12.81
N ALA A 24 4.68 1.81 -11.70
CA ALA A 24 4.15 0.49 -11.36
C ALA A 24 2.67 0.41 -11.78
N THR A 25 2.24 -0.78 -12.21
CA THR A 25 0.84 -1.04 -12.57
C THR A 25 0.17 -1.91 -11.52
N VAL A 26 -1.16 -1.78 -11.40
CA VAL A 26 -2.01 -2.69 -10.62
C VAL A 26 -1.76 -4.15 -11.04
N ALA A 27 -1.60 -4.39 -12.35
CA ALA A 27 -1.27 -5.71 -12.88
C ALA A 27 0.08 -6.24 -12.37
N GLY A 28 1.10 -5.38 -12.26
CA GLY A 28 2.41 -5.75 -11.70
C GLY A 28 2.30 -6.16 -10.22
N PHE A 29 1.49 -5.44 -9.43
CA PHE A 29 1.20 -5.83 -8.05
C PHE A 29 0.51 -7.19 -7.98
N GLN A 30 -0.49 -7.41 -8.82
CA GLN A 30 -1.22 -8.68 -8.92
C GLN A 30 -0.32 -9.84 -9.33
N SER A 31 0.59 -9.66 -10.29
CA SER A 31 1.53 -10.71 -10.69
C SER A 31 2.43 -11.14 -9.54
N VAL A 32 2.88 -10.20 -8.71
CA VAL A 32 3.73 -10.50 -7.55
C VAL A 32 2.91 -11.14 -6.42
N THR A 33 1.70 -10.68 -6.15
CA THR A 33 0.84 -11.26 -5.09
C THR A 33 0.37 -12.67 -5.45
N ASN A 34 0.09 -12.95 -6.73
CA ASN A 34 -0.32 -14.27 -7.22
C ASN A 34 0.75 -15.36 -7.06
N LEU A 35 2.02 -15.01 -6.82
CA LEU A 35 3.05 -16.00 -6.52
C LEU A 35 2.73 -16.81 -5.24
N LYS A 36 1.90 -16.27 -4.34
CA LYS A 36 1.38 -16.99 -3.16
C LYS A 36 0.62 -18.27 -3.53
N GLN A 37 -0.09 -18.29 -4.64
CA GLN A 37 -0.86 -19.46 -5.10
C GLN A 37 0.04 -20.68 -5.35
N HIS A 38 1.32 -20.46 -5.63
CA HIS A 38 2.28 -21.51 -5.94
C HIS A 38 3.23 -21.81 -4.76
N ALA A 39 3.09 -21.09 -3.64
CA ALA A 39 3.95 -21.20 -2.47
C ALA A 39 3.15 -20.95 -1.18
N PRO A 40 2.52 -22.00 -0.59
CA PRO A 40 1.58 -21.86 0.55
C PRO A 40 2.16 -21.30 1.87
N GLY A 41 3.43 -20.90 1.91
CA GLY A 41 4.04 -20.20 3.05
C GLY A 41 4.50 -18.78 2.74
N LEU A 42 4.24 -18.28 1.52
CA LEU A 42 4.74 -17.00 1.06
C LEU A 42 3.91 -15.85 1.63
N LYS A 43 4.55 -14.94 2.37
CA LYS A 43 3.93 -13.70 2.81
C LYS A 43 4.26 -12.57 1.84
N VAL A 44 3.25 -11.84 1.39
CA VAL A 44 3.41 -10.64 0.54
C VAL A 44 3.05 -9.42 1.37
N TRP A 45 3.99 -8.49 1.47
CA TRP A 45 3.88 -7.28 2.26
C TRP A 45 3.88 -6.07 1.33
N LEU A 46 3.03 -5.10 1.62
CA LEU A 46 2.97 -3.84 0.90
C LEU A 46 3.78 -2.79 1.66
N ALA A 47 4.84 -2.26 1.04
CA ALA A 47 5.54 -1.09 1.56
C ALA A 47 4.86 0.18 1.05
N LEU A 48 4.44 1.07 1.97
CA LEU A 48 3.84 2.36 1.64
C LEU A 48 4.87 3.49 1.81
N GLY A 49 4.88 4.44 0.87
CA GLY A 49 5.77 5.59 0.88
C GLY A 49 7.01 5.38 0.01
N GLY A 50 8.19 5.35 0.64
CA GLY A 50 9.49 5.42 -0.04
C GLY A 50 10.15 6.79 0.14
N TRP A 51 11.44 6.90 -0.15
CA TRP A 51 12.21 8.13 0.14
C TRP A 51 11.55 9.37 -0.47
N THR A 52 11.17 9.29 -1.75
CA THR A 52 10.57 10.42 -2.49
C THR A 52 9.16 10.80 -2.03
N PHE A 53 8.48 9.94 -1.29
CA PHE A 53 7.17 10.26 -0.70
C PHE A 53 7.30 11.31 0.42
N SER A 54 8.44 11.34 1.09
CA SER A 54 8.70 12.23 2.23
C SER A 54 9.59 13.42 1.87
N ASP A 55 9.90 13.63 0.59
CA ASP A 55 10.73 14.75 0.12
C ASP A 55 10.11 16.10 0.50
N ASN A 56 10.97 17.05 0.89
CA ASN A 56 10.52 18.38 1.33
C ASN A 56 9.77 19.12 0.21
N GLY A 57 8.68 19.80 0.58
CA GLY A 57 7.91 20.62 -0.35
C GLY A 57 7.02 19.81 -1.31
N THR A 58 6.84 18.52 -1.05
CA THR A 58 5.87 17.67 -1.76
C THR A 58 4.55 17.62 -1.01
N ASP A 59 3.45 17.44 -1.74
CA ASP A 59 2.12 17.27 -1.14
C ASP A 59 2.01 15.99 -0.31
N THR A 60 2.91 15.01 -0.52
CA THR A 60 2.96 13.74 0.20
C THR A 60 3.70 13.82 1.53
N GLN A 61 4.59 14.81 1.71
CA GLN A 61 5.37 15.01 2.93
C GLN A 61 4.53 15.00 4.22
N PRO A 62 3.40 15.75 4.33
CA PRO A 62 2.63 15.80 5.56
C PRO A 62 1.75 14.56 5.80
N VAL A 63 1.57 13.68 4.80
CA VAL A 63 0.48 12.69 4.80
C VAL A 63 0.54 11.74 6.00
N PHE A 64 1.72 11.24 6.38
CA PHE A 64 1.84 10.37 7.55
C PHE A 64 1.52 11.10 8.86
N GLY A 65 1.96 12.35 9.00
CA GLY A 65 1.62 13.20 10.14
C GLY A 65 0.12 13.48 10.19
N ASP A 66 -0.47 13.80 9.05
CA ASP A 66 -1.88 14.10 8.93
C ASP A 66 -2.76 12.88 9.27
N ILE A 67 -2.46 11.70 8.73
CA ILE A 67 -3.16 10.45 9.06
C ILE A 67 -3.15 10.17 10.56
N SER A 68 -2.00 10.36 11.21
CA SER A 68 -1.85 10.04 12.64
C SER A 68 -2.54 11.04 13.57
N SER A 69 -2.89 12.25 13.09
CA SER A 69 -3.38 13.36 13.92
C SER A 69 -4.73 13.11 14.61
N THR A 70 -5.62 12.28 14.06
CA THR A 70 -6.93 12.01 14.66
C THR A 70 -7.36 10.56 14.48
N ALA A 71 -8.23 10.07 15.37
CA ALA A 71 -8.80 8.72 15.25
C ALA A 71 -9.60 8.53 13.95
N ALA A 72 -10.36 9.54 13.53
CA ALA A 72 -11.14 9.50 12.30
C ALA A 72 -10.24 9.36 11.06
N LYS A 73 -9.13 10.10 11.00
CA LYS A 73 -8.17 10.03 9.88
C LYS A 73 -7.47 8.67 9.83
N ARG A 74 -7.03 8.15 10.99
CA ARG A 74 -6.47 6.78 11.08
C ARG A 74 -7.47 5.73 10.60
N SER A 75 -8.74 5.82 11.02
CA SER A 75 -9.78 4.89 10.60
C SER A 75 -10.02 4.94 9.09
N LYS A 76 -10.13 6.13 8.50
CA LYS A 76 -10.26 6.32 7.04
C LYS A 76 -9.11 5.68 6.27
N PHE A 77 -7.87 5.91 6.71
CA PHE A 77 -6.70 5.29 6.10
C PHE A 77 -6.74 3.76 6.17
N VAL A 78 -7.05 3.17 7.33
CA VAL A 78 -7.15 1.72 7.50
C VAL A 78 -8.23 1.11 6.59
N SER A 79 -9.40 1.74 6.48
CA SER A 79 -10.46 1.28 5.57
C SER A 79 -10.01 1.28 4.11
N ASN A 80 -9.34 2.34 3.67
CA ASN A 80 -8.80 2.41 2.31
C ASN A 80 -7.71 1.38 2.05
N LEU A 81 -6.84 1.13 3.04
CA LEU A 81 -5.78 0.14 2.97
C LEU A 81 -6.36 -1.27 2.82
N LEU A 82 -7.36 -1.61 3.63
CA LEU A 82 -8.05 -2.90 3.54
C LEU A 82 -8.69 -3.06 2.16
N ARG A 83 -9.42 -2.06 1.67
CA ARG A 83 -10.02 -2.09 0.33
C ARG A 83 -8.97 -2.35 -0.75
N PHE A 84 -7.85 -1.63 -0.74
CA PHE A 84 -6.77 -1.83 -1.71
C PHE A 84 -6.20 -3.26 -1.62
N MET A 85 -5.96 -3.76 -0.42
CA MET A 85 -5.39 -5.10 -0.22
C MET A 85 -6.34 -6.22 -0.68
N THR A 86 -7.65 -6.06 -0.48
CA THR A 86 -8.66 -7.02 -0.93
C THR A 86 -8.87 -6.97 -2.44
N GLU A 87 -9.07 -5.78 -3.01
CA GLU A 87 -9.45 -5.62 -4.42
C GLU A 87 -8.24 -5.73 -5.37
N VAL A 88 -7.09 -5.18 -4.99
CA VAL A 88 -5.90 -5.12 -5.84
C VAL A 88 -4.95 -6.27 -5.56
N CYS A 89 -4.61 -6.51 -4.30
CA CYS A 89 -3.63 -7.54 -3.95
C CYS A 89 -4.22 -8.95 -3.89
N LYS A 90 -5.56 -9.09 -3.88
CA LYS A 90 -6.29 -10.36 -3.73
C LYS A 90 -5.70 -11.20 -2.60
N LEU A 91 -5.63 -10.64 -1.41
CA LEU A 91 -5.29 -11.44 -0.24
C LEU A 91 -6.37 -12.50 -0.06
N ASP A 92 -5.98 -13.77 -0.16
CA ASP A 92 -6.85 -14.88 0.19
C ASP A 92 -7.23 -14.73 1.66
N GLU A 93 -8.53 -14.58 1.92
CA GLU A 93 -9.09 -14.75 3.26
C GLU A 93 -9.00 -16.24 3.60
N HIS A 94 -8.00 -16.59 4.40
CA HIS A 94 -7.84 -17.90 5.02
C HIS A 94 -7.79 -17.73 6.53
#